data_AF-A0A956D7A6-F1
#
_entry.id   AF-A0A956D7A6-F1
#
_cell.length_a   1.000
_cell.length_b   1.000
_cell.length_c   1.000
_cell.angle_alpha   90.00
_cell.angle_beta   90.00
_cell.angle_gamma   90.00
#
_symmetry.space_group_name_H-M   'P 1'
#
loop_
_entity.id
_entity.type
_entity.pdbx_description
1 polymer ?
#
loop_
_entity_poly.entity_id
_entity_poly.type
_entity_poly.pdbx_seq_one_letter_code
_entity_poly.pdbx_strand_id
1 'polypeptide(L)'
;MIRPRELALEAARHPGALVPCPWCGSSVGAAKLERHLDEVHADAPAELPHVEGPDAGIYVPMIVLGVLGIVAFGITVAVAPEIGRLATVVPLVTLGVAFGVSFLAWRNVVRARLRLEREMLVLRSFFGLRRRRLVLSHLRVETGSVMGSRPAFPGDHHGRHEEIKVGNYLRLSDGTTTLTLASSGAGARKRWKPDGVRQGPKRQWVDVWLPTSAMVAVELLVHAHGGLRVREAGESS
;
A
#
# COMPACT_ATOMS: atom_id res chain seq x y z
N MET A 1 -1.09 5.01 19.52
CA MET A 1 -2.04 4.69 18.42
C MET A 1 -2.44 5.98 17.74
N ILE A 2 -2.91 5.92 16.48
CA ILE A 2 -3.29 7.11 15.71
C ILE A 2 -4.76 7.42 15.94
N ARG A 3 -5.03 8.70 16.22
CA ARG A 3 -6.36 9.27 16.33
C ARG A 3 -6.61 10.17 15.13
N PRO A 4 -7.26 9.67 14.07
CA PRO A 4 -7.35 10.38 12.79
C PRO A 4 -8.10 11.69 12.90
N ARG A 5 -9.11 11.74 13.78
CA ARG A 5 -9.86 12.94 14.12
C ARG A 5 -8.94 14.05 14.63
N GLU A 6 -8.09 13.75 15.62
CA GLU A 6 -7.15 14.71 16.20
C GLU A 6 -6.16 15.23 15.15
N LEU A 7 -5.60 14.36 14.31
CA LEU A 7 -4.68 14.77 13.24
C LEU A 7 -5.36 15.67 12.20
N ALA A 8 -6.62 15.39 11.88
CA ALA A 8 -7.38 16.20 10.93
C ALA A 8 -7.73 17.58 11.52
N LEU A 9 -8.11 17.64 12.80
CA LEU A 9 -8.37 18.91 13.49
C LEU A 9 -7.08 19.73 13.66
N GLU A 10 -5.93 19.09 13.90
CA GLU A 10 -4.63 19.75 13.92
C GLU A 10 -4.31 20.40 12.56
N ALA A 11 -4.48 19.65 11.47
CA ALA A 11 -4.31 20.17 10.12
C ALA A 11 -5.28 21.33 9.81
N ALA A 12 -6.46 21.35 10.43
CA ALA A 12 -7.47 22.40 10.30
C ALA A 12 -7.21 23.65 11.14
N ARG A 13 -6.12 23.72 11.90
CA ARG A 13 -5.74 24.98 12.60
C ARG A 13 -5.47 26.15 11.66
N HIS A 14 -5.22 25.87 10.39
CA HIS A 14 -5.09 26.89 9.34
C HIS A 14 -6.49 27.23 8.77
N PRO A 15 -7.09 28.40 9.08
CA PRO A 15 -8.52 28.66 8.81
C PRO A 15 -8.91 28.65 7.34
N GLY A 16 -7.96 28.94 6.45
CA GLY A 16 -8.14 28.91 5.00
C GLY A 16 -7.81 27.57 4.35
N ALA A 17 -7.38 26.54 5.11
CA ALA A 17 -6.95 25.28 4.54
C ALA A 17 -8.11 24.37 4.11
N LEU A 18 -7.89 23.60 3.05
CA LEU A 18 -8.64 22.41 2.71
C LEU A 18 -7.95 21.20 3.36
N VAL A 19 -8.67 20.49 4.21
CA VAL A 19 -8.16 19.36 4.98
C VAL A 19 -8.96 18.11 4.61
N PRO A 20 -8.30 16.95 4.41
CA PRO A 20 -9.03 15.71 4.21
C PRO A 20 -9.79 15.27 5.46
N CYS A 21 -11.04 14.86 5.26
CA CYS A 21 -11.76 14.06 6.24
C CYS A 21 -11.11 12.66 6.36
N PRO A 22 -10.74 12.21 7.57
CA PRO A 22 -10.02 10.95 7.77
C PRO A 22 -10.81 9.69 7.38
N TRP A 23 -12.15 9.76 7.31
CA TRP A 23 -13.00 8.59 7.08
C TRP A 23 -13.53 8.49 5.65
N CYS A 24 -14.10 9.57 5.10
CA CYS A 24 -14.59 9.55 3.71
C CYS A 24 -13.54 10.04 2.69
N GLY A 25 -12.46 10.69 3.14
CA GLY A 25 -11.38 11.20 2.29
C GLY A 25 -11.74 12.43 1.44
N SER A 26 -12.93 13.01 1.66
CA SER A 26 -13.35 14.26 1.06
C SER A 26 -12.49 15.42 1.56
N SER A 27 -12.24 16.43 0.72
CA SER A 27 -11.59 17.66 1.16
C SER A 27 -12.65 18.60 1.73
N VAL A 28 -12.50 19.00 2.99
CA VAL A 28 -13.41 19.90 3.69
C VAL A 28 -12.64 21.15 4.10
N GLY A 29 -13.28 22.32 4.01
CA GLY A 29 -12.68 23.55 4.53
C GLY A 29 -12.47 23.43 6.04
N ALA A 30 -11.32 23.89 6.54
CA ALA A 30 -10.91 23.80 7.94
C ALA A 30 -12.02 24.20 8.93
N ALA A 31 -12.67 25.34 8.69
CA ALA A 31 -13.75 25.86 9.54
C ALA A 31 -15.02 24.98 9.59
N LYS A 32 -15.21 24.07 8.62
CA LYS A 32 -16.38 23.17 8.54
C LYS A 32 -16.04 21.74 8.91
N LEU A 33 -14.76 21.43 9.15
CA LEU A 33 -14.30 20.06 9.37
C LEU A 33 -14.95 19.48 10.62
N GLU A 34 -14.87 20.14 11.76
CA GLU A 34 -15.43 19.63 13.02
C GLU A 34 -16.90 19.27 12.90
N ARG A 35 -17.73 20.19 12.39
CA ARG A 35 -19.15 19.94 12.12
C ARG A 35 -19.38 18.76 11.18
N HIS A 36 -18.58 18.64 10.11
CA HIS A 36 -18.67 17.50 9.19
C HIS A 36 -18.37 16.17 9.88
N LEU A 37 -17.35 16.14 10.75
CA LEU A 37 -16.98 14.94 11.51
C LEU A 37 -18.09 14.54 12.49
N ASP A 38 -18.76 15.51 13.11
CA ASP A 38 -19.87 15.24 14.04
C ASP A 38 -21.16 14.82 13.32
N GLU A 39 -21.51 15.46 12.20
CA GLU A 39 -22.76 15.17 11.49
C GLU A 39 -22.67 13.88 10.64
N VAL A 40 -21.54 13.64 9.97
CA VAL A 40 -21.39 12.53 9.00
C VAL A 40 -20.73 11.31 9.63
N HIS A 41 -19.95 11.52 10.71
CA HIS A 41 -19.07 10.51 11.28
C HIS A 41 -19.12 10.46 12.82
N ALA A 42 -20.29 10.76 13.42
CA ALA A 42 -20.50 10.71 14.88
C ALA A 42 -20.02 9.38 15.51
N ASP A 43 -20.37 8.25 14.87
CA ASP A 43 -20.07 6.90 15.36
C ASP A 43 -18.76 6.33 14.80
N ALA A 44 -17.93 7.16 14.16
CA ALA A 44 -16.69 6.68 13.57
C ALA A 44 -15.69 6.26 14.66
N PRO A 45 -14.90 5.19 14.42
CA PRO A 45 -13.94 4.72 15.41
C PRO A 45 -12.89 5.79 15.70
N ALA A 46 -12.59 5.98 16.99
CA ALA A 46 -11.61 6.95 17.46
C ALA A 46 -10.18 6.63 17.00
N GLU A 47 -9.88 5.35 16.77
CA GLU A 47 -8.55 4.87 16.41
C GLU A 47 -8.58 4.04 15.12
N LEU A 48 -7.53 4.18 14.32
CA LEU A 48 -7.24 3.30 13.19
C LEU A 48 -6.09 2.37 13.59
N PRO A 49 -6.37 1.15 14.10
CA PRO A 49 -5.34 0.32 14.74
C PRO A 49 -4.36 -0.30 13.74
N HIS A 50 -4.84 -0.69 12.56
CA HIS A 50 -4.02 -1.30 11.51
C HIS A 50 -4.77 -1.30 10.18
N VAL A 51 -4.01 -1.35 9.10
CA VAL A 51 -4.54 -1.47 7.74
C VAL A 51 -4.01 -2.77 7.15
N GLU A 52 -4.91 -3.61 6.67
CA GLU A 52 -4.55 -4.84 5.99
C GLU A 52 -4.70 -4.66 4.48
N GLY A 53 -3.74 -5.17 3.72
CA GLY A 53 -3.78 -5.19 2.26
C GLY A 53 -3.23 -6.50 1.71
N PRO A 54 -3.52 -6.83 0.44
CA PRO A 54 -2.94 -8.00 -0.20
C PRO A 54 -1.41 -7.89 -0.22
N ASP A 55 -0.74 -8.96 0.17
CA ASP A 55 0.72 -9.02 0.19
C ASP A 55 1.28 -9.44 -1.16
N ALA A 56 1.56 -8.47 -2.03
CA ALA A 56 2.17 -8.76 -3.33
C ALA A 56 3.63 -9.23 -3.23
N GLY A 57 4.29 -9.00 -2.09
CA GLY A 57 5.71 -9.35 -1.89
C GLY A 57 5.97 -10.85 -1.81
N ILE A 58 4.92 -11.67 -1.66
CA ILE A 58 5.03 -13.13 -1.55
C ILE A 58 5.13 -13.85 -2.90
N TYR A 59 4.62 -13.25 -3.98
CA TYR A 59 4.52 -13.95 -5.28
C TYR A 59 5.89 -14.28 -5.86
N VAL A 60 6.82 -13.31 -5.88
CA VAL A 60 8.17 -13.51 -6.44
C VAL A 60 8.92 -14.67 -5.76
N PRO A 61 9.09 -14.72 -4.42
CA PRO A 61 9.80 -15.83 -3.78
C PRO A 61 9.08 -17.17 -3.99
N MET A 62 7.74 -17.19 -4.05
CA MET A 62 7.01 -18.43 -4.31
C MET A 62 7.16 -18.93 -5.75
N ILE A 63 7.21 -18.02 -6.73
CA ILE A 63 7.53 -18.37 -8.12
C ILE A 63 8.94 -18.95 -8.20
N VAL A 64 9.94 -18.30 -7.59
CA VAL A 64 11.32 -18.79 -7.57
C VAL A 64 11.39 -20.17 -6.91
N LEU A 65 10.75 -20.35 -5.76
CA LEU A 65 10.69 -21.63 -5.06
C LEU A 65 10.02 -22.72 -5.91
N GLY A 66 8.92 -22.38 -6.60
CA GLY A 66 8.22 -23.28 -7.51
C GLY A 66 9.10 -23.71 -8.68
N VAL A 67 9.78 -22.78 -9.35
CA VAL A 67 10.71 -23.09 -10.45
C VAL A 67 11.85 -23.98 -9.99
N LEU A 68 12.48 -23.66 -8.85
CA LEU A 68 13.54 -24.50 -8.28
C LEU A 68 13.02 -25.91 -7.93
N GLY A 69 11.81 -26.02 -7.38
CA GLY A 69 11.15 -27.29 -7.11
C GLY A 69 10.92 -28.12 -8.37
N ILE A 70 10.46 -27.49 -9.47
CA ILE A 70 10.24 -28.17 -10.76
C ILE A 70 11.57 -28.68 -11.32
N VAL A 71 12.60 -27.85 -11.33
CA VAL A 71 13.94 -28.22 -11.82
C VAL A 71 14.51 -29.37 -11.01
N ALA A 72 14.49 -29.27 -9.68
CA ALA A 72 14.98 -30.33 -8.80
C ALA A 72 14.19 -31.63 -8.98
N PHE A 73 12.87 -31.55 -9.10
CA PHE A 73 12.03 -32.72 -9.38
C PHE A 73 12.43 -33.38 -10.71
N GLY A 74 12.58 -32.60 -11.78
CA GLY A 74 13.00 -33.10 -13.09
C GLY A 74 14.35 -33.82 -13.05
N ILE A 75 15.34 -33.27 -12.34
CA ILE A 75 16.66 -33.91 -12.13
C ILE A 75 16.50 -35.23 -11.38
N THR A 76 15.73 -35.25 -10.29
CA THR A 76 15.55 -36.48 -9.50
C THR A 76 14.83 -37.59 -10.27
N VAL A 77 13.91 -37.23 -11.16
CA VAL A 77 13.23 -38.20 -12.04
C VAL A 77 14.17 -38.69 -13.14
N ALA A 78 15.00 -37.82 -13.70
CA ALA A 78 15.96 -38.19 -14.76
C ALA A 78 17.07 -39.12 -14.26
N VAL A 79 17.46 -39.01 -12.98
CA VAL A 79 18.53 -39.80 -12.36
C VAL A 79 17.95 -40.81 -11.33
N ALA A 80 16.64 -41.06 -11.39
CA ALA A 80 15.86 -41.86 -10.45
C ALA A 80 16.43 -43.23 -10.03
N PRO A 81 17.11 -44.03 -10.89
CA PRO A 81 17.64 -45.32 -10.45
C PRO A 81 18.79 -45.21 -9.42
N GLU A 82 19.49 -44.08 -9.34
CA GLU A 82 20.63 -43.89 -8.42
C GLU A 82 20.27 -43.13 -7.14
N ILE A 83 19.20 -42.34 -7.16
CA ILE A 83 18.87 -41.40 -6.11
C ILE A 83 17.63 -41.89 -5.36
N GLY A 84 17.83 -42.43 -4.15
CA GLY A 84 16.78 -43.07 -3.36
C GLY A 84 15.53 -42.20 -3.11
N ARG A 85 14.41 -42.84 -2.73
CA ARG A 85 13.06 -42.25 -2.60
C ARG A 85 12.98 -40.90 -1.87
N LEU A 86 13.86 -40.66 -0.89
CA LEU A 86 13.92 -39.39 -0.15
C LEU A 86 14.25 -38.19 -1.05
N ALA A 87 15.07 -38.37 -2.08
CA ALA A 87 15.45 -37.28 -2.98
C ALA A 87 14.30 -36.81 -3.87
N THR A 88 13.34 -37.68 -4.18
CA THR A 88 12.13 -37.31 -4.93
C THR A 88 11.08 -36.65 -4.03
N VAL A 89 11.05 -36.97 -2.73
CA VAL A 89 10.09 -36.41 -1.76
C VAL A 89 10.37 -34.93 -1.48
N VAL A 90 11.63 -34.53 -1.32
CA VAL A 90 12.02 -33.13 -1.02
C VAL A 90 11.50 -32.12 -2.07
N PRO A 91 11.73 -32.29 -3.38
CA PRO A 91 11.21 -31.36 -4.38
C PRO A 91 9.69 -31.41 -4.47
N LEU A 92 9.06 -32.57 -4.26
CA LEU A 92 7.59 -32.68 -4.24
C LEU A 92 6.98 -31.89 -3.08
N VAL A 93 7.54 -31.99 -1.87
CA VAL A 93 7.12 -31.19 -0.71
C VAL A 93 7.35 -29.70 -0.96
N THR A 94 8.48 -29.34 -1.56
CA THR A 94 8.82 -27.95 -1.92
C THR A 94 7.78 -27.36 -2.87
N LEU A 95 7.39 -28.11 -3.90
CA LEU A 95 6.31 -27.75 -4.82
C LEU A 95 4.98 -27.60 -4.09
N GLY A 96 4.61 -28.58 -3.25
CA GLY A 96 3.40 -28.53 -2.45
C GLY A 96 3.30 -27.27 -1.58
N VAL A 97 4.41 -26.88 -0.94
CA VAL A 97 4.50 -25.65 -0.15
C VAL A 97 4.37 -24.42 -1.04
N ALA A 98 5.10 -24.35 -2.15
CA ALA A 98 5.05 -23.21 -3.08
C ALA A 98 3.63 -23.01 -3.64
N PHE A 99 2.98 -24.08 -4.09
CA PHE A 99 1.60 -24.04 -4.59
C PHE A 99 0.60 -23.70 -3.49
N GLY A 100 0.70 -24.33 -2.32
CA GLY A 100 -0.20 -24.07 -1.20
C GLY A 100 -0.14 -22.63 -0.72
N VAL A 101 1.07 -22.09 -0.54
CA VAL A 101 1.27 -20.69 -0.13
C VAL A 101 0.81 -19.72 -1.23
N SER A 102 1.13 -20.01 -2.50
CA SER A 102 0.66 -19.19 -3.63
C SER A 102 -0.87 -19.18 -3.73
N PHE A 103 -1.51 -20.32 -3.48
CA PHE A 103 -2.96 -20.43 -3.46
C PHE A 103 -3.58 -19.61 -2.33
N LEU A 104 -3.01 -19.66 -1.12
CA LEU A 104 -3.44 -18.82 0.01
C LEU A 104 -3.24 -17.32 -0.27
N ALA A 105 -2.14 -16.95 -0.90
CA ALA A 105 -1.88 -15.57 -1.33
C ALA A 105 -2.90 -15.11 -2.38
N TRP A 106 -3.20 -15.97 -3.36
CA TRP A 106 -4.19 -15.70 -4.40
C TRP A 106 -5.61 -15.52 -3.81
N ARG A 107 -5.94 -16.28 -2.76
CA ARG A 107 -7.19 -16.13 -1.99
C ARG A 107 -7.19 -14.92 -1.04
N ASN A 108 -6.16 -14.07 -1.07
CA ASN A 108 -5.98 -12.91 -0.19
C ASN A 108 -6.03 -13.26 1.32
N VAL A 109 -5.66 -14.50 1.67
CA VAL A 109 -5.54 -14.94 3.07
C VAL A 109 -4.27 -14.36 3.69
N VAL A 110 -3.20 -14.25 2.90
CA VAL A 110 -1.95 -13.62 3.32
C VAL A 110 -2.07 -12.11 3.16
N ARG A 111 -2.18 -11.42 4.30
CA ARG A 111 -2.35 -9.96 4.33
C ARG A 111 -1.11 -9.27 4.87
N ALA A 112 -0.63 -8.29 4.13
CA ALA A 112 0.34 -7.33 4.64
C ALA A 112 -0.38 -6.43 5.66
N ARG A 113 0.26 -6.19 6.80
CA ARG A 113 -0.26 -5.32 7.86
C ARG A 113 0.58 -4.07 7.94
N LEU A 114 -0.02 -2.94 7.61
CA LEU A 114 0.54 -1.62 7.89
C LEU A 114 0.02 -1.17 9.25
N ARG A 115 0.92 -1.12 10.24
CA ARG A 115 0.65 -0.50 11.52
C ARG A 115 1.09 0.95 11.46
N LEU A 116 0.17 1.85 11.76
CA LEU A 116 0.49 3.26 11.88
C LEU A 116 0.78 3.57 13.35
N GLU A 117 2.01 4.00 13.62
CA GLU A 117 2.43 4.49 14.92
C GLU A 117 2.68 6.00 14.81
N ARG A 118 2.77 6.71 15.94
CA ARG A 118 2.87 8.18 15.90
C ARG A 118 4.12 8.64 15.16
N GLU A 119 5.27 7.99 15.37
CA GLU A 119 6.56 8.43 14.81
C GLU A 119 7.09 7.51 13.69
N MET A 120 6.40 6.40 13.43
CA MET A 120 6.85 5.40 12.45
C MET A 120 5.72 4.68 11.75
N LEU A 121 5.97 4.27 10.51
CA LEU A 121 5.15 3.33 9.76
C LEU A 121 5.81 1.97 9.76
N VAL A 122 5.07 0.95 10.18
CA VAL A 122 5.57 -0.42 10.24
C VAL A 122 4.78 -1.28 9.27
N LEU A 123 5.40 -1.66 8.17
CA LEU A 123 4.85 -2.64 7.23
C LEU A 123 5.37 -4.03 7.60
N ARG A 124 4.46 -4.93 7.97
CA ARG A 124 4.72 -6.36 8.10
C ARG A 124 4.19 -7.07 6.87
N SER A 125 5.09 -7.73 6.13
CA SER A 125 4.78 -8.55 4.97
C SER A 125 5.44 -9.93 5.11
N PHE A 126 5.17 -10.82 4.16
CA PHE A 126 5.63 -12.19 4.09
C PHE A 126 5.30 -12.98 5.36
N PHE A 127 4.02 -13.10 5.70
CA PHE A 127 3.55 -13.69 6.98
C PHE A 127 4.15 -13.04 8.24
N GLY A 128 4.58 -11.78 8.14
CA GLY A 128 5.24 -11.06 9.23
C GLY A 128 6.74 -11.32 9.36
N LEU A 129 7.33 -12.16 8.51
CA LEU A 129 8.77 -12.42 8.46
C LEU A 129 9.55 -11.18 7.99
N ARG A 130 8.97 -10.39 7.09
CA ARG A 130 9.58 -9.14 6.62
C ARG A 130 8.93 -7.96 7.32
N ARG A 131 9.73 -7.23 8.11
CA ARG A 131 9.30 -6.00 8.77
C ARG A 131 10.10 -4.83 8.24
N ARG A 132 9.42 -3.89 7.56
CA ARG A 132 9.98 -2.61 7.16
C ARG A 132 9.48 -1.52 8.10
N ARG A 133 10.38 -0.76 8.70
CA ARG A 133 10.05 0.37 9.57
C ARG A 133 10.53 1.63 8.87
N LEU A 134 9.67 2.63 8.83
CA LEU A 134 9.97 3.92 8.24
C LEU A 134 9.78 4.99 9.32
N VAL A 135 10.82 5.74 9.63
CA VAL A 135 10.79 6.82 10.62
C VAL A 135 10.28 8.10 9.96
N LEU A 136 9.38 8.82 10.63
CA LEU A 136 8.68 9.96 10.03
C LEU A 136 9.43 11.30 10.12
N SER A 137 10.52 11.39 10.90
CA SER A 137 11.21 12.65 11.22
C SER A 137 11.90 13.31 10.01
N HIS A 138 12.35 12.53 9.01
CA HIS A 138 13.09 13.02 7.84
C HIS A 138 12.59 12.39 6.54
N LEU A 139 11.32 12.60 6.24
CA LEU A 139 10.67 11.98 5.09
C LEU A 139 10.92 12.74 3.80
N ARG A 140 11.35 11.99 2.78
CA ARG A 140 11.20 12.37 1.38
C ARG A 140 9.86 11.81 0.90
N VAL A 141 9.00 12.71 0.43
CA VAL A 141 7.67 12.38 -0.07
C VAL A 141 7.65 12.47 -1.59
N GLU A 142 7.23 11.38 -2.22
CA GLU A 142 7.06 11.24 -3.65
C GLU A 142 5.62 10.87 -3.97
N THR A 143 5.01 11.49 -4.98
CA THR A 143 3.67 11.14 -5.47
C THR A 143 3.70 10.81 -6.95
N GLY A 144 2.94 9.80 -7.33
CA GLY A 144 2.79 9.42 -8.74
C GLY A 144 1.51 8.64 -8.99
N SER A 145 1.39 8.10 -10.21
CA SER A 145 0.24 7.31 -10.63
C SER A 145 0.59 5.83 -10.70
N VAL A 146 -0.37 5.00 -10.27
CA VAL A 146 -0.30 3.56 -10.46
C VAL A 146 -1.01 3.20 -11.75
N MET A 147 -0.31 2.49 -12.62
CA MET A 147 -0.79 2.01 -13.90
C MET A 147 -1.17 0.54 -13.76
N GLY A 148 -2.29 0.18 -14.34
CA GLY A 148 -2.73 -1.19 -14.50
C GLY A 148 -3.01 -1.44 -15.98
N SER A 149 -3.39 -2.68 -16.26
CA SER A 149 -3.67 -3.14 -17.60
C SER A 149 -5.11 -3.62 -17.66
N ARG A 150 -5.88 -3.15 -18.65
CA ARG A 150 -7.21 -3.71 -18.95
C ARG A 150 -7.24 -4.17 -20.41
N PRO A 151 -8.01 -5.23 -20.74
CA PRO A 151 -8.29 -5.55 -22.13
C PRO A 151 -9.00 -4.36 -22.79
N ALA A 152 -8.62 -4.01 -24.02
CA ALA A 152 -9.22 -2.89 -24.75
C ALA A 152 -10.72 -3.12 -25.06
N PHE A 153 -11.12 -4.38 -25.21
CA PHE A 153 -12.51 -4.77 -25.43
C PHE A 153 -12.98 -5.79 -24.38
N PRO A 154 -14.22 -5.66 -23.86
CA PRO A 154 -14.79 -6.67 -22.99
C PRO A 154 -14.84 -8.03 -23.69
N GLY A 155 -14.26 -9.07 -23.08
CA GLY A 155 -14.25 -10.45 -23.61
C GLY A 155 -13.04 -10.80 -24.49
N ASP A 156 -12.18 -9.84 -24.82
CA ASP A 156 -10.96 -10.10 -25.58
C ASP A 156 -9.77 -10.37 -24.64
N HIS A 157 -9.57 -11.65 -24.31
CA HIS A 157 -8.47 -12.11 -23.44
C HIS A 157 -7.11 -12.19 -24.16
N HIS A 158 -7.07 -12.01 -25.48
CA HIS A 158 -5.86 -12.06 -26.30
C HIS A 158 -5.56 -10.73 -27.01
N GLY A 159 -6.45 -9.75 -26.86
CA GLY A 159 -6.38 -8.45 -27.50
C GLY A 159 -5.31 -7.53 -26.95
N ARG A 160 -5.23 -6.35 -27.56
CA ARG A 160 -4.33 -5.29 -27.12
C ARG A 160 -4.77 -4.83 -25.72
N HIS A 161 -3.85 -4.88 -24.78
CA HIS A 161 -4.06 -4.34 -23.45
C HIS A 161 -3.85 -2.82 -23.46
N GLU A 162 -4.79 -2.07 -22.89
CA GLU A 162 -4.66 -0.63 -22.69
C GLU A 162 -4.10 -0.36 -21.28
N GLU A 163 -3.09 0.51 -21.19
CA GLU A 163 -2.61 1.00 -19.91
C GLU A 163 -3.60 2.00 -19.33
N ILE A 164 -4.19 1.65 -18.19
CA ILE A 164 -5.10 2.54 -17.46
C ILE A 164 -4.49 2.99 -16.15
N LYS A 165 -4.81 4.21 -15.75
CA LYS A 165 -4.54 4.67 -14.39
C LYS A 165 -5.50 3.99 -13.43
N VAL A 166 -4.98 3.15 -12.54
CA VAL A 166 -5.75 2.42 -11.53
C VAL A 166 -5.72 3.07 -10.14
N GLY A 167 -4.80 4.02 -9.93
CA GLY A 167 -4.72 4.75 -8.66
C GLY A 167 -3.61 5.78 -8.62
N ASN A 168 -3.39 6.32 -7.42
CA ASN A 168 -2.22 7.14 -7.11
C ASN A 168 -1.40 6.44 -6.02
N TYR A 169 -0.10 6.72 -5.98
CA TYR A 169 0.74 6.26 -4.89
C TYR A 169 1.37 7.42 -4.14
N LEU A 170 1.62 7.16 -2.86
CA LEU A 170 2.45 7.93 -1.96
C LEU A 170 3.67 7.09 -1.61
N ARG A 171 4.85 7.56 -2.01
CA ARG A 171 6.12 6.92 -1.71
C ARG A 171 6.84 7.74 -0.65
N LEU A 172 7.16 7.07 0.44
CA LEU A 172 7.77 7.66 1.63
C LEU A 172 9.14 7.02 1.83
N SER A 173 10.17 7.84 2.00
CA SER A 173 11.54 7.38 2.19
C SER A 173 12.22 8.16 3.30
N ASP A 174 12.88 7.46 4.23
CA ASP A 174 13.70 8.06 5.30
C ASP A 174 15.21 8.01 4.99
N GLY A 175 15.57 7.66 3.75
CA GLY A 175 16.96 7.44 3.31
C GLY A 175 17.44 6.00 3.48
N THR A 176 16.89 5.23 4.42
CA THR A 176 17.25 3.81 4.65
C THR A 176 16.19 2.86 4.12
N THR A 177 14.93 3.19 4.38
CA THR A 177 13.76 2.40 4.05
C THR A 177 12.88 3.21 3.13
N THR A 178 12.22 2.52 2.21
CA THR A 178 11.25 3.14 1.31
C THR A 178 9.98 2.29 1.29
N LEU A 179 8.85 2.96 1.40
CA LEU A 179 7.52 2.37 1.33
C LEU A 179 6.71 3.06 0.24
N THR A 180 6.10 2.29 -0.65
CA THR A 180 5.23 2.77 -1.73
C THR A 180 3.81 2.30 -1.46
N LEU A 181 2.96 3.23 -1.03
CA LEU A 181 1.59 2.98 -0.63
C LEU A 181 0.67 3.42 -1.78
N ALA A 182 -0.29 2.61 -2.18
CA ALA A 182 -1.24 2.95 -3.26
C ALA A 182 -2.67 3.07 -2.79
N SER A 183 -3.47 3.89 -3.47
CA SER A 183 -4.92 3.94 -3.30
C SER A 183 -5.61 4.27 -4.63
N SER A 184 -6.78 3.68 -4.85
CA SER A 184 -7.61 3.92 -6.04
C SER A 184 -8.38 5.25 -5.96
N GLY A 185 -8.81 5.66 -4.77
CA GLY A 185 -9.65 6.85 -4.56
C GLY A 185 -8.92 8.06 -3.96
N ALA A 186 -7.79 7.84 -3.28
CA ALA A 186 -7.00 8.91 -2.67
C ALA A 186 -5.87 9.38 -3.60
N GLY A 187 -5.66 10.70 -3.67
CA GLY A 187 -4.50 11.29 -4.33
C GLY A 187 -4.03 12.52 -3.57
N ALA A 188 -2.84 12.44 -2.98
CA ALA A 188 -2.27 13.50 -2.15
C ALA A 188 -2.24 14.86 -2.86
N ARG A 189 -1.96 14.89 -4.18
CA ARG A 189 -1.92 16.15 -4.97
C ARG A 189 -3.22 16.95 -4.98
N LYS A 190 -4.37 16.30 -4.75
CA LYS A 190 -5.65 17.02 -4.71
C LYS A 190 -5.84 17.77 -3.40
N ARG A 191 -5.12 17.40 -2.34
CA ARG A 191 -5.36 17.82 -0.96
C ARG A 191 -4.23 18.63 -0.34
N TRP A 192 -3.01 18.34 -0.77
CA TRP A 192 -1.80 18.91 -0.19
C TRP A 192 -1.11 19.81 -1.23
N LYS A 193 -0.41 20.84 -0.76
CA LYS A 193 0.44 21.68 -1.61
C LYS A 193 1.52 20.79 -2.26
N PRO A 194 1.89 21.03 -3.52
CA PRO A 194 2.95 20.29 -4.20
C PRO A 194 4.34 20.61 -3.64
N ASP A 195 4.48 21.69 -2.86
CA ASP A 195 5.73 22.08 -2.24
C ASP A 195 6.26 21.00 -1.28
N GLY A 196 7.53 20.65 -1.43
CA GLY A 196 8.16 19.53 -0.71
C GLY A 196 7.79 18.13 -1.22
N VAL A 197 6.86 18.00 -2.17
CA VAL A 197 6.42 16.72 -2.74
C VAL A 197 7.03 16.51 -4.13
N ARG A 198 7.87 15.49 -4.28
CA ARG A 198 8.47 15.17 -5.57
C ARG A 198 7.49 14.40 -6.46
N GLN A 199 7.54 14.67 -7.76
CA GLN A 199 6.84 13.85 -8.76
C GLN A 199 7.62 12.58 -9.03
N GLY A 200 7.03 11.43 -8.70
CA GLY A 200 7.58 10.12 -9.02
C GLY A 200 7.13 9.59 -10.38
N PRO A 201 7.81 8.56 -10.92
CA PRO A 201 7.46 7.93 -12.20
C PRO A 201 6.14 7.17 -12.12
N LYS A 202 5.56 6.81 -13.26
CA LYS A 202 4.45 5.84 -13.32
C LYS A 202 4.93 4.48 -12.83
N ARG A 203 4.11 3.76 -12.05
CA ARG A 203 4.46 2.44 -11.48
C ARG A 203 3.34 1.44 -11.67
N GLN A 204 3.70 0.18 -11.92
CA GLN A 204 2.76 -0.95 -11.89
C GLN A 204 2.81 -1.68 -10.55
N TRP A 205 3.96 -1.65 -9.88
CA TRP A 205 4.22 -2.36 -8.63
C TRP A 205 4.30 -1.41 -7.44
N VAL A 206 3.63 -1.77 -6.36
CA VAL A 206 3.53 -1.01 -5.10
C VAL A 206 3.61 -1.98 -3.92
N ASP A 207 4.01 -1.50 -2.75
CA ASP A 207 4.23 -2.35 -1.59
C ASP A 207 2.93 -2.81 -0.93
N VAL A 208 1.93 -1.92 -0.87
CA VAL A 208 0.63 -2.22 -0.29
C VAL A 208 -0.44 -1.30 -0.88
N TRP A 209 -1.61 -1.88 -1.12
CA TRP A 209 -2.81 -1.13 -1.45
C TRP A 209 -3.59 -0.80 -0.19
N LEU A 210 -3.91 0.48 -0.01
CA LEU A 210 -4.65 0.99 1.14
C LEU A 210 -6.03 1.49 0.71
N PRO A 211 -7.08 1.25 1.52
CA PRO A 211 -8.34 1.96 1.33
C PRO A 211 -8.14 3.47 1.49
N THR A 212 -9.04 4.26 0.92
CA THR A 212 -8.94 5.72 0.89
C THR A 212 -8.76 6.33 2.28
N SER A 213 -9.52 5.88 3.29
CA SER A 213 -9.43 6.34 4.67
C SER A 213 -8.06 6.08 5.30
N ALA A 214 -7.51 4.88 5.10
CA ALA A 214 -6.17 4.53 5.55
C ALA A 214 -5.09 5.39 4.88
N MET A 215 -5.20 5.61 3.57
CA MET A 215 -4.26 6.49 2.85
C MET A 215 -4.32 7.91 3.40
N VAL A 216 -5.52 8.44 3.66
CA VAL A 216 -5.70 9.76 4.27
C VAL A 216 -5.11 9.82 5.67
N ALA A 217 -5.27 8.78 6.50
CA ALA A 217 -4.65 8.73 7.81
C ALA A 217 -3.12 8.76 7.73
N VAL A 218 -2.51 8.07 6.74
CA VAL A 218 -1.07 8.19 6.45
C VAL A 218 -0.71 9.62 6.05
N GLU A 219 -1.46 10.24 5.14
CA GLU A 219 -1.22 11.61 4.69
C GLU A 219 -1.28 12.61 5.86
N LEU A 220 -2.30 12.52 6.71
CA LEU A 220 -2.45 13.35 7.91
C LEU A 220 -1.29 13.16 8.89
N LEU A 221 -0.83 11.91 9.06
CA LEU A 221 0.32 11.60 9.92
C LEU A 221 1.62 12.19 9.35
N VAL A 222 1.83 12.08 8.04
CA VAL A 222 3.00 12.67 7.36
C VAL A 222 2.95 14.19 7.44
N HIS A 223 1.77 14.80 7.34
CA HIS A 223 1.58 16.24 7.55
C HIS A 223 1.96 16.67 8.97
N ALA A 224 1.52 15.93 10.00
CA ALA A 224 1.87 16.22 11.39
C ALA A 224 3.38 16.15 11.66
N HIS A 225 4.14 15.44 10.81
CA HIS A 225 5.61 15.37 10.86
C HIS A 225 6.29 16.31 9.85
N GLY A 226 5.55 17.24 9.24
CA GLY A 226 6.08 18.25 8.34
C GLY A 226 6.39 17.77 6.91
N GLY A 227 6.07 16.53 6.55
CA GLY A 227 6.31 15.99 5.20
C GLY A 227 5.30 16.41 4.15
N LEU A 228 4.13 16.94 4.55
CA LEU A 228 3.08 17.47 3.69
C LEU A 228 2.59 18.81 4.22
N ARG A 229 2.14 19.69 3.32
CA ARG A 229 1.61 21.02 3.65
C ARG A 229 0.17 21.16 3.17
N VAL A 230 -0.70 21.72 4.01
CA VAL A 230 -2.11 21.95 3.67
C VAL A 230 -2.25 22.94 2.52
N ARG A 231 -3.25 22.71 1.66
CA ARG A 231 -3.60 23.60 0.54
C ARG A 231 -4.62 24.63 0.98
N GLU A 232 -4.49 25.87 0.51
CA GLU A 232 -5.44 26.93 0.82
C GLU A 232 -6.64 26.91 -0.14
N ALA A 233 -7.82 27.21 0.38
CA ALA A 233 -9.08 27.33 -0.34
C ALA A 233 -9.06 28.58 -1.24
N GLY A 234 -8.37 28.48 -2.37
CA GLY A 234 -8.19 29.59 -3.32
C GLY A 234 -7.05 29.35 -4.31
N GLU A 235 -6.09 28.52 -3.95
CA GLU A 235 -5.07 28.03 -4.89
C GLU A 235 -5.73 26.98 -5.79
N SER A 236 -6.22 27.34 -6.98
CA SER A 236 -6.62 26.37 -8.03
C SER A 236 -5.39 25.74 -8.69
N SER A 237 -5.51 24.47 -9.09
CA SER A 237 -4.43 23.65 -9.69
C SER A 237 -4.35 23.88 -11.18
#